data_AF-A0DB01-F1
#
_entry.id   AF-A0DB01-F1
#
_cell.length_a   1.000
_cell.length_b   1.000
_cell.length_c   1.000
_cell.angle_alpha   90.00
_cell.angle_beta   90.00
_cell.angle_gamma   90.00
#
_symmetry.space_group_name_H-M   'P 1'
#
loop_
_entity.id
_entity.type
_entity.pdbx_description
1 polymer ?
#
loop_
_entity_poly.entity_id
_entity_poly.type
_entity_poly.pdbx_seq_one_letter_code
_entity_poly.pdbx_strand_id
1 'polypeptide(L)'
;MTGMIIHTSDFTGGAKPFNLSREWSTRVNMEFQEQYNLEGKFGYPQLPYMKDLDQQPIMAKSEVGFFKFIVRPLWSIMSKFAEDRLQKSVENLEQTILEWEKLMNN
;
A
#
# COMPACT_ATOMS: atom_id res chain seq x y z
N MET A 1 -8.79 -18.06 12.34
CA MET A 1 -8.27 -18.40 11.00
C MET A 1 -8.95 -17.58 9.91
N THR A 2 -10.29 -17.57 9.84
CA THR A 2 -11.06 -16.79 8.84
C THR A 2 -10.72 -15.29 8.83
N GLY A 3 -10.53 -14.68 10.01
CA GLY A 3 -10.17 -13.26 10.10
C GLY A 3 -8.82 -12.91 9.44
N MET A 4 -7.80 -13.77 9.54
CA MET A 4 -6.50 -13.53 8.91
C MET A 4 -6.59 -13.64 7.39
N ILE A 5 -7.37 -14.61 6.88
CA ILE A 5 -7.60 -14.76 5.42
C ILE A 5 -8.30 -13.53 4.87
N ILE A 6 -9.34 -13.04 5.56
CA ILE A 6 -10.06 -11.83 5.16
C ILE A 6 -9.13 -10.62 5.20
N HIS A 7 -8.37 -10.45 6.28
CA HIS A 7 -7.45 -9.32 6.43
C HIS A 7 -6.32 -9.32 5.37
N THR A 8 -5.75 -10.48 5.03
CA THR A 8 -4.79 -10.57 3.93
C THR A 8 -5.44 -10.25 2.59
N SER A 9 -6.69 -10.69 2.39
CA SER A 9 -7.45 -10.40 1.16
C SER A 9 -7.74 -8.91 1.00
N ASP A 10 -7.95 -8.18 2.09
CA ASP A 10 -8.16 -6.73 2.10
C ASP A 10 -6.96 -5.97 1.49
N PHE A 11 -5.74 -6.46 1.71
CA PHE A 11 -4.53 -5.94 1.08
C PHE A 11 -4.20 -6.55 -0.30
N THR A 12 -5.15 -7.17 -0.98
CA THR A 12 -4.89 -7.78 -2.30
C THR A 12 -4.49 -6.78 -3.37
N GLY A 13 -4.90 -5.51 -3.27
CA GLY A 13 -4.52 -4.45 -4.21
C GLY A 13 -3.01 -4.39 -4.41
N GLY A 14 -2.24 -4.39 -3.31
CA GLY A 14 -0.78 -4.41 -3.32
C GLY A 14 -0.15 -5.66 -3.94
N ALA A 15 -0.85 -6.79 -3.87
CA ALA A 15 -0.43 -8.09 -4.37
C ALA A 15 -0.81 -8.36 -5.85
N LYS A 16 -1.40 -7.37 -6.53
CA LYS A 16 -1.64 -7.41 -7.98
C LYS A 16 -0.41 -6.94 -8.76
N PRO A 17 -0.35 -7.19 -10.08
CA PRO A 17 0.67 -6.58 -10.94
C PRO A 17 0.70 -5.06 -10.76
N PHE A 18 1.90 -4.47 -10.89
CA PHE A 18 2.18 -3.09 -10.48
C PHE A 18 1.18 -2.05 -11.00
N ASN A 19 0.76 -2.12 -12.27
CA ASN A 19 -0.19 -1.15 -12.83
C ASN A 19 -1.50 -1.10 -12.03
N LEU A 20 -2.06 -2.25 -11.67
CA LEU A 20 -3.29 -2.33 -10.89
C LEU A 20 -3.05 -1.98 -9.41
N SER A 21 -1.91 -2.42 -8.86
CA SER A 21 -1.49 -2.06 -7.50
C SER A 21 -1.39 -0.55 -7.34
N ARG A 22 -0.73 0.12 -8.30
CA ARG A 22 -0.59 1.58 -8.38
C ARG A 22 -1.94 2.28 -8.44
N GLU A 23 -2.89 1.79 -9.24
CA GLU A 23 -4.23 2.40 -9.30
C GLU A 23 -4.93 2.40 -7.93
N TRP A 24 -4.85 1.28 -7.18
CA TRP A 24 -5.42 1.20 -5.83
C TRP A 24 -4.70 2.12 -4.85
N SER A 25 -3.37 2.10 -4.82
CA SER A 25 -2.57 3.00 -4.00
C SER A 25 -2.90 4.46 -4.29
N THR A 26 -2.97 4.87 -5.56
CA THR A 26 -3.32 6.24 -5.93
C THR A 26 -4.70 6.63 -5.42
N ARG A 27 -5.72 5.77 -5.54
CA ARG A 27 -7.07 6.06 -5.04
C ARG A 27 -7.09 6.26 -3.52
N VAL A 28 -6.43 5.40 -2.76
CA VAL A 28 -6.38 5.50 -1.29
C VAL A 28 -5.60 6.73 -0.86
N ASN A 29 -4.47 7.04 -1.50
CA ASN A 29 -3.69 8.23 -1.18
C ASN A 29 -4.44 9.52 -1.52
N MET A 30 -5.24 9.54 -2.60
CA MET A 30 -6.13 10.67 -2.91
C MET A 30 -7.22 10.84 -1.85
N GLU A 31 -7.78 9.74 -1.31
CA GLU A 31 -8.74 9.78 -0.21
C GLU A 31 -8.11 10.37 1.06
N PHE A 32 -6.89 9.94 1.41
CA PHE A 32 -6.15 10.50 2.55
C PHE A 32 -5.81 11.99 2.38
N GLN A 33 -5.39 12.39 1.17
CA GLN A 33 -5.11 13.80 0.87
C GLN A 33 -6.37 14.66 1.02
N GLU A 34 -7.52 14.16 0.55
CA GLU A 34 -8.79 14.87 0.68
C GLU A 34 -9.22 14.96 2.15
N GLN A 35 -9.09 13.86 2.91
CA GLN A 35 -9.33 13.88 4.35
C GLN A 35 -8.45 14.92 5.04
N TYR A 36 -7.14 14.95 4.76
CA TYR A 36 -6.20 15.92 5.30
C TYR A 36 -6.67 17.36 5.02
N ASN A 37 -7.10 17.65 3.79
CA ASN A 37 -7.59 18.98 3.40
C ASN A 37 -8.86 19.38 4.15
N LEU A 38 -9.82 18.46 4.26
CA LEU A 38 -11.08 18.69 4.96
C LEU A 38 -10.86 18.88 6.46
N GLU A 39 -10.01 18.07 7.08
CA GLU A 39 -9.64 18.22 8.49
C GLU A 39 -9.06 19.61 8.76
N GLY A 40 -8.12 20.07 7.93
CA GLY A 40 -7.55 21.42 8.04
C GLY A 40 -8.60 22.52 7.85
N LYS A 41 -9.52 22.36 6.89
CA LYS A 41 -10.61 23.31 6.63
C LYS A 41 -11.57 23.44 7.82
N PHE A 42 -11.87 22.34 8.50
CA PHE A 42 -12.79 22.32 9.65
C PHE A 42 -12.09 22.53 11.00
N GLY A 43 -10.76 22.71 11.01
CA GLY A 43 -9.98 22.91 12.23
C GLY A 43 -9.77 21.63 13.06
N TYR A 44 -9.92 20.45 12.44
CA TYR A 44 -9.57 19.17 13.06
C TYR A 44 -8.05 18.91 13.01
N PRO A 45 -7.51 18.09 13.92
CA PRO A 45 -6.11 17.68 13.87
C PRO A 45 -5.81 16.95 12.56
N GLN A 46 -4.79 17.41 11.84
CA GLN A 46 -4.34 16.78 10.60
C GLN A 46 -3.18 15.81 10.88
N LEU A 47 -3.23 14.63 10.27
CA LEU A 47 -2.17 13.62 10.43
C LEU A 47 -1.04 13.84 9.40
N PRO A 48 0.24 13.96 9.82
CA PRO A 48 1.34 14.31 8.91
C PRO A 48 1.57 13.33 7.76
N TYR A 49 1.24 12.05 7.93
CA TYR A 49 1.44 11.04 6.88
C TYR A 49 0.41 11.13 5.74
N MET A 50 -0.68 11.89 5.94
CA MET A 50 -1.71 12.12 4.91
C MET A 50 -1.43 13.35 4.04
N LYS A 51 -0.35 14.08 4.33
CA LYS A 51 -0.01 15.34 3.69
C LYS A 51 0.76 15.14 2.37
N ASP A 52 0.44 15.96 1.38
CA ASP A 52 1.12 16.08 0.09
C ASP A 52 1.19 14.74 -0.67
N LEU A 53 0.21 13.86 -0.46
CA LEU A 53 0.13 12.53 -1.08
C LEU A 53 -0.29 12.59 -2.55
N ASP A 54 -0.69 13.75 -3.07
CA ASP A 54 -0.80 14.03 -4.50
C ASP A 54 0.57 14.16 -5.19
N GLN A 55 1.64 14.38 -4.43
CA GLN A 55 3.01 14.45 -4.94
C GLN A 55 3.62 13.04 -5.02
N GLN A 56 4.03 12.63 -6.23
CA GLN A 56 4.51 11.28 -6.50
C GLN A 56 5.65 10.82 -5.57
N PRO A 57 6.72 11.60 -5.30
CA PRO A 57 7.81 11.12 -4.45
C PRO A 57 7.38 10.85 -3.00
N ILE A 58 6.40 11.62 -2.49
CA ILE A 58 5.88 11.48 -1.13
C ILE A 58 4.97 10.25 -1.04
N MET A 59 4.04 10.10 -1.99
CA MET A 59 3.23 8.89 -2.13
C MET A 59 4.11 7.65 -2.23
N ALA A 60 5.11 7.66 -3.10
CA ALA A 60 6.01 6.54 -3.30
C ALA A 60 6.75 6.13 -2.02
N LYS A 61 7.25 7.10 -1.25
CA LYS A 61 7.89 6.83 0.05
C LYS A 61 6.92 6.18 1.04
N SER A 62 5.68 6.67 1.10
CA SER A 62 4.62 6.10 1.95
C SER A 62 4.31 4.65 1.57
N GLU A 63 4.08 4.40 0.27
CA GLU A 63 3.78 3.07 -0.28
C GLU A 63 4.93 2.08 -0.06
N VAL A 64 6.19 2.49 -0.27
CA VAL A 64 7.36 1.64 0.03
C VAL A 64 7.35 1.20 1.49
N GLY A 65 7.13 2.13 2.42
CA GLY A 65 7.06 1.81 3.85
C GLY A 65 5.92 0.84 4.16
N PHE A 66 4.72 1.15 3.68
CA PHE A 66 3.54 0.33 3.94
C PHE A 66 3.68 -1.10 3.37
N PHE A 67 4.11 -1.24 2.12
CA PHE A 67 4.29 -2.56 1.51
C PHE A 67 5.41 -3.36 2.18
N LYS A 68 6.57 -2.74 2.44
CA LYS A 68 7.71 -3.45 3.05
C LYS A 68 7.43 -3.93 4.46
N PHE A 69 6.80 -3.11 5.28
CA PHE A 69 6.70 -3.37 6.72
C PHE A 69 5.37 -4.00 7.15
N ILE A 70 4.28 -3.82 6.38
CA ILE A 70 2.96 -4.35 6.73
C ILE A 70 2.53 -5.45 5.76
N VAL A 71 2.41 -5.13 4.48
CA VAL A 71 1.72 -6.01 3.52
C VAL A 71 2.58 -7.22 3.13
N ARG A 72 3.85 -7.03 2.78
CA ARG A 72 4.75 -8.09 2.34
C ARG A 72 4.99 -9.16 3.42
N PRO A 73 5.25 -8.81 4.70
CA PRO A 73 5.34 -9.82 5.76
C PRO A 73 4.05 -10.62 5.93
N LEU A 74 2.88 -9.97 5.89
CA LEU A 74 1.58 -10.63 6.01
C LEU A 74 1.34 -11.65 4.89
N TRP A 75 1.54 -11.24 3.64
CA TRP A 75 1.39 -12.12 2.47
C TRP A 75 2.41 -13.25 2.45
N SER A 76 3.65 -13.01 2.91
CA SER A 76 4.67 -14.05 3.00
C SER A 76 4.29 -15.16 3.98
N ILE A 77 3.76 -14.79 5.15
CA ILE A 77 3.28 -15.77 6.15
C ILE A 77 2.05 -16.51 5.62
N MET A 78 1.11 -15.80 4.98
CA MET A 78 -0.08 -16.43 4.38
C MET A 78 0.29 -17.41 3.25
N SER A 79 1.29 -17.07 2.43
CA SER A 79 1.79 -17.98 1.38
C SER A 79 2.35 -19.27 1.98
N LYS A 80 3.23 -19.16 2.99
CA LYS A 80 3.77 -20.33 3.71
C LYS A 80 2.67 -21.18 4.33
N PHE A 81 1.67 -20.54 4.95
CA PHE A 81 0.51 -21.23 5.51
C PHE A 81 -0.29 -21.97 4.44
N ALA A 82 -0.39 -21.41 3.23
CA ALA A 82 -1.11 -21.97 2.10
C ALA A 82 -0.23 -22.88 1.22
N GLU A 83 0.87 -23.44 1.75
CA GLU A 83 1.81 -24.32 1.01
C GLU A 83 2.32 -23.66 -0.28
N ASP A 84 2.70 -22.37 -0.17
CA ASP A 84 3.24 -21.54 -1.23
C ASP A 84 2.32 -21.30 -2.45
N ARG A 85 1.05 -21.69 -2.37
CA ARG A 85 0.04 -21.42 -3.43
C ARG A 85 -0.18 -19.93 -3.71
N LEU A 86 0.22 -19.05 -2.80
CA LEU A 86 0.11 -17.59 -2.95
C LEU A 86 1.44 -16.91 -3.31
N GLN A 87 2.48 -17.68 -3.62
CA GLN A 87 3.82 -17.14 -3.86
C GLN A 87 3.84 -16.08 -4.98
N LYS A 88 2.97 -16.23 -6.00
CA LYS A 88 2.85 -15.23 -7.06
C LYS A 88 2.43 -13.85 -6.56
N SER A 89 1.59 -13.80 -5.52
CA SER A 89 1.17 -12.55 -4.89
C SER A 89 2.31 -11.89 -4.13
N VAL A 90 3.17 -12.69 -3.50
CA VAL A 90 4.38 -12.21 -2.84
C VAL A 90 5.37 -11.64 -3.86
N GLU A 91 5.60 -12.32 -4.98
CA GLU A 91 6.44 -11.80 -6.07
C GLU A 91 5.93 -10.47 -6.64
N ASN A 92 4.62 -10.34 -6.82
CA ASN A 92 4.02 -9.09 -7.28
C ASN A 92 4.24 -7.94 -6.27
N LEU A 93 4.20 -8.23 -4.96
CA LEU A 93 4.51 -7.24 -3.93
C LEU A 93 5.98 -6.80 -3.98
N GLU A 94 6.92 -7.73 -4.17
CA GLU A 94 8.33 -7.38 -4.31
C GLU A 94 8.56 -6.49 -5.54
N GLN A 95 7.92 -6.81 -6.67
CA GLN A 95 7.98 -5.95 -7.86
C GLN A 95 7.33 -4.58 -7.61
N THR A 96 6.19 -4.55 -6.94
CA THR A 96 5.51 -3.30 -6.57
C THR A 96 6.41 -2.40 -5.72
N ILE A 97 7.10 -2.98 -4.72
CA ILE A 97 8.05 -2.25 -3.88
C ILE A 97 9.17 -1.65 -4.73
N LEU A 98 9.78 -2.45 -5.63
CA LEU A 98 10.86 -1.99 -6.50
C LEU A 98 10.42 -0.85 -7.44
N GLU A 99 9.22 -0.94 -8.02
CA GLU A 99 8.69 0.11 -8.88
C GLU A 99 8.42 1.41 -8.10
N TRP A 100 7.88 1.33 -6.88
CA TRP A 100 7.73 2.50 -6.02
C TRP A 100 9.07 3.12 -5.60
N GLU A 101 10.09 2.31 -5.33
CA GLU A 101 11.44 2.81 -5.05
C GLU A 101 12.04 3.58 -6.22
N LYS A 102 11.78 3.15 -7.46
CA LYS A 102 12.19 3.91 -8.66
C LYS A 102 11.46 5.25 -8.73
N LEU A 103 10.14 5.25 -8.50
CA LEU A 103 9.31 6.46 -8.53
C LEU A 103 9.61 7.46 -7.40
N MET A 104 10.20 6.99 -6.29
CA MET A 104 10.65 7.83 -5.18
C MET A 104 11.95 8.61 -5.51
N ASN A 105 12.81 8.03 -6.35
CA ASN A 105 14.12 8.59 -6.69
C ASN A 105 14.15 9.35 -8.03
N ASN A 106 13.05 9.34 -8.78
CA ASN A 106 12.84 10.10 -10.01
C ASN A 106 12.15 11.43 -9.72
#